data_AF-A0A960UQW5-F1
#
_entry.id   AF-A0A960UQW5-F1
#
_cell.length_a   1.000
_cell.length_b   1.000
_cell.length_c   1.000
_cell.angle_alpha   90.00
_cell.angle_beta   90.00
_cell.angle_gamma   90.00
#
_symmetry.space_group_name_H-M   'P 1'
#
loop_
_entity.id
_entity.type
_entity.pdbx_description
1 polymer ?
#
loop_
_entity_poly.entity_id
_entity_poly.type
_entity_poly.pdbx_seq_one_letter_code
_entity_poly.pdbx_strand_id
1 'polypeptide(L)'
;MAASKKSKKVSLPQEVQKSVDSGNLMVSVSGIRGTLPGGFSSASLARFVQSFAAMTGKSIVLGNDARPSGEALRSIIQGSLLLSGKEIIDTGLAPTPTVKAVVSARKASAGIIVTASHNPIQWNGLKFLKKGGLFFGASELESWKRALLEATDSTAAPKKMGTIKTIDGVSLHIESILKRIPNVAQIRKQKYRVVVDGVNGAGREALPLLLEALGCKVIRLNCESTLDFPRPPEPTPSALKEFSKLCIKEKVAAGFALDPDADRLVPGTAISGAINEEYTLPLALMGYIQTVGAGKKKATGKGRRKGVVVNLSSSLLTEIVALEAGLPF
;
A
#
# COMPACT_ATOMS: atom_id res chain seq x y z
N MET A 1 -12.25 -31.39 -17.12
CA MET A 1 -12.24 -31.50 -15.63
C MET A 1 -10.85 -31.11 -15.13
N ALA A 2 -10.69 -29.91 -14.59
CA ALA A 2 -9.47 -29.52 -13.88
C ALA A 2 -9.79 -29.61 -12.38
N ALA A 3 -9.32 -30.68 -11.74
CA ALA A 3 -9.41 -30.81 -10.30
C ALA A 3 -8.65 -29.64 -9.65
N SER A 4 -9.40 -28.72 -9.04
CA SER A 4 -8.85 -27.72 -8.14
C SER A 4 -8.10 -28.45 -7.03
N LYS A 5 -6.76 -28.45 -7.12
CA LYS A 5 -5.90 -28.81 -5.99
C LYS A 5 -6.20 -27.80 -4.89
N LYS A 6 -7.16 -28.11 -4.00
CA LYS A 6 -7.32 -27.41 -2.73
C LYS A 6 -5.95 -27.45 -2.06
N SER A 7 -5.26 -26.31 -2.04
CA SER A 7 -4.04 -26.13 -1.25
C SER A 7 -4.35 -26.58 0.16
N LYS A 8 -3.71 -27.66 0.63
CA LYS A 8 -3.84 -28.07 2.04
C LYS A 8 -3.42 -26.88 2.89
N LYS A 9 -4.27 -26.46 3.84
CA LYS A 9 -3.92 -25.43 4.81
C LYS A 9 -2.72 -25.92 5.62
N VAL A 10 -1.70 -25.09 5.71
CA VAL A 10 -0.47 -25.33 6.44
C VAL A 10 -0.59 -24.64 7.80
N SER A 11 -0.29 -25.36 8.87
CA SER A 11 -0.28 -24.81 10.22
C SER A 11 0.92 -23.86 10.41
N LEU A 12 0.82 -22.95 11.39
CA LEU A 12 1.95 -22.13 11.80
C LEU A 12 2.81 -22.89 12.84
N PRO A 13 4.10 -22.54 13.00
CA PRO A 13 4.89 -23.01 14.13
C PRO A 13 4.18 -22.69 15.46
N GLN A 14 4.30 -23.57 16.45
CA GLN A 14 3.54 -23.46 17.71
C GLN A 14 3.74 -22.12 18.43
N GLU A 15 4.96 -21.58 18.43
CA GLU A 15 5.27 -20.26 19.00
C GLU A 15 4.52 -19.11 18.31
N VAL A 16 4.39 -19.17 16.98
CA VAL A 16 3.69 -18.16 16.18
C VAL A 16 2.19 -18.31 16.37
N GLN A 17 1.70 -19.56 16.41
CA GLN A 17 0.29 -19.86 16.64
C GLN A 17 -0.18 -19.34 18.00
N LYS A 18 0.62 -19.47 19.07
CA LYS A 18 0.31 -18.88 20.38
C LYS A 18 0.07 -17.36 20.31
N SER A 19 0.91 -16.62 19.59
CA SER A 19 0.71 -15.18 19.40
C SER A 19 -0.56 -14.88 18.61
N VAL A 20 -0.92 -15.70 17.62
CA VAL A 20 -2.20 -15.60 16.89
C VAL A 20 -3.38 -15.85 17.80
N ASP A 21 -3.34 -16.92 18.59
CA ASP A 21 -4.43 -17.32 19.49
C ASP A 21 -4.65 -16.29 20.61
N SER A 22 -3.58 -15.58 21.02
CA SER A 22 -3.66 -14.47 21.98
C SER A 22 -4.23 -13.16 21.41
N GLY A 23 -4.51 -13.10 20.10
CA GLY A 23 -4.97 -11.89 19.42
C GLY A 23 -3.89 -10.83 19.19
N ASN A 24 -2.63 -11.10 19.53
CA ASN A 24 -1.51 -10.18 19.35
C ASN A 24 -0.84 -10.28 17.97
N LEU A 25 -1.17 -11.30 17.17
CA LEU A 25 -0.63 -11.51 15.84
C LEU A 25 -1.74 -11.90 14.86
N MET A 26 -1.71 -11.30 13.68
CA MET A 26 -2.58 -11.61 12.56
C MET A 26 -1.71 -12.09 11.40
N VAL A 27 -2.06 -13.25 10.83
CA VAL A 27 -1.41 -13.80 9.63
C VAL A 27 -2.45 -13.98 8.54
N SER A 28 -2.44 -13.12 7.52
CA SER A 28 -3.37 -13.19 6.39
C SER A 28 -2.74 -12.70 5.09
N VAL A 29 -3.53 -12.69 4.00
CA VAL A 29 -3.11 -12.10 2.71
C VAL A 29 -2.84 -10.59 2.82
N SER A 30 -3.36 -9.95 3.86
CA SER A 30 -3.09 -8.54 4.19
C SER A 30 -1.80 -8.35 5.00
N GLY A 31 -1.02 -9.42 5.23
CA GLY A 31 0.27 -9.39 5.90
C GLY A 31 0.33 -10.12 7.24
N ILE A 32 1.52 -10.09 7.83
CA ILE A 32 1.83 -10.55 9.18
C ILE A 32 1.93 -9.32 10.07
N ARG A 33 0.92 -9.07 10.90
CA ARG A 33 0.80 -7.84 11.71
C ARG A 33 0.64 -8.20 13.16
N GLY A 34 1.44 -7.62 14.04
CA GLY A 34 1.35 -7.90 15.46
C GLY A 34 1.64 -6.68 16.33
N THR A 35 1.23 -6.78 17.60
CA THR A 35 1.53 -5.78 18.62
C THR A 35 3.00 -5.82 19.03
N LEU A 36 3.54 -4.69 19.44
CA LEU A 36 4.88 -4.58 20.02
C LEU A 36 4.78 -3.95 21.41
N PRO A 37 5.08 -4.69 22.49
CA PRO A 37 5.44 -6.11 22.54
C PRO A 37 4.22 -7.05 22.33
N GLY A 38 4.48 -8.34 22.08
CA GLY A 38 3.48 -9.43 22.16
C GLY A 38 3.23 -10.19 20.86
N GLY A 39 3.19 -9.51 19.71
CA GLY A 39 2.85 -10.12 18.44
C GLY A 39 3.97 -10.97 17.84
N PHE A 40 5.21 -10.48 17.84
CA PHE A 40 6.38 -11.23 17.41
C PHE A 40 7.67 -10.68 18.06
N SER A 41 8.69 -11.54 18.18
CA SER A 41 10.03 -11.15 18.62
C SER A 41 10.92 -10.74 17.44
N SER A 42 12.11 -10.18 17.71
CA SER A 42 13.14 -9.94 16.68
C SER A 42 13.57 -11.23 15.97
N ALA A 43 13.69 -12.33 16.71
CA ALA A 43 14.00 -13.64 16.16
C ALA A 43 12.88 -14.16 15.25
N SER A 44 11.62 -14.06 15.69
CA SER A 44 10.47 -14.45 14.87
C SER A 44 10.37 -13.61 13.59
N LEU A 45 10.61 -12.29 13.70
CA LEU A 45 10.64 -11.40 12.55
C LEU A 45 11.73 -11.79 11.54
N ALA A 46 12.95 -12.07 12.00
CA ALA A 46 14.03 -12.54 11.14
C ALA A 46 13.65 -13.84 10.42
N ARG A 47 13.04 -14.81 11.14
CA ARG A 47 12.52 -16.05 10.55
C ARG A 47 11.44 -15.80 9.50
N PHE A 48 10.50 -14.87 9.75
CA PHE A 48 9.46 -14.51 8.77
C PHE A 48 10.07 -13.99 7.47
N VAL A 49 11.09 -13.15 7.58
CA VAL A 49 11.81 -12.54 6.46
C VAL A 49 12.66 -13.57 5.72
N GLN A 50 13.40 -14.43 6.42
CA GLN A 50 14.19 -15.50 5.82
C GLN A 50 13.31 -16.52 5.07
N SER A 51 12.15 -16.86 5.62
CA SER A 51 11.16 -17.73 4.96
C SER A 51 10.63 -17.12 3.66
N PHE A 52 10.37 -15.81 3.68
CA PHE A 52 10.02 -15.05 2.47
C PHE A 52 11.18 -15.00 1.47
N ALA A 53 12.42 -14.81 1.95
CA ALA A 53 13.62 -14.78 1.12
C ALA A 53 13.88 -16.12 0.42
N ALA A 54 13.68 -17.25 1.12
CA ALA A 54 13.89 -18.59 0.59
C ALA A 54 12.99 -18.91 -0.62
N MET A 55 11.77 -18.37 -0.65
CA MET A 55 10.81 -18.61 -1.73
C MET A 55 10.81 -17.54 -2.84
N THR A 56 11.70 -16.55 -2.77
CA THR A 56 11.75 -15.42 -3.72
C THR A 56 13.09 -15.34 -4.47
N GLY A 57 13.09 -14.61 -5.59
CA GLY A 57 14.31 -14.32 -6.34
C GLY A 57 15.28 -13.39 -5.59
N LYS A 58 16.31 -12.90 -6.29
CA LYS A 58 17.42 -12.17 -5.66
C LYS A 58 17.07 -10.74 -5.25
N SER A 59 16.35 -10.00 -6.09
CA SER A 59 16.07 -8.58 -5.89
C SER A 59 14.75 -8.34 -5.15
N ILE A 60 14.81 -7.63 -4.03
CA ILE A 60 13.70 -7.36 -3.10
C ILE A 60 13.58 -5.84 -2.89
N VAL A 61 12.38 -5.29 -3.05
CA VAL A 61 12.12 -3.89 -2.65
C VAL A 61 11.67 -3.84 -1.19
N LEU A 62 12.20 -2.91 -0.41
CA LEU A 62 11.83 -2.69 0.98
C LEU A 62 11.41 -1.24 1.19
N GLY A 63 10.32 -1.03 1.91
CA GLY A 63 9.90 0.29 2.39
C GLY A 63 9.08 0.20 3.67
N ASN A 64 8.93 1.31 4.38
CA ASN A 64 8.17 1.38 5.63
C ASN A 64 7.19 2.55 5.66
N ASP A 65 6.11 2.40 6.43
CA ASP A 65 5.27 3.54 6.81
C ASP A 65 5.91 4.37 7.94
N ALA A 66 5.20 5.38 8.43
CA ALA A 66 5.73 6.31 9.43
C ALA A 66 5.64 5.80 10.89
N ARG A 67 5.30 4.53 11.14
CA ARG A 67 5.17 4.01 12.50
C ARG A 67 6.52 4.07 13.26
N PRO A 68 6.52 4.37 14.57
CA PRO A 68 7.74 4.50 15.37
C PRO A 68 8.62 3.25 15.34
N SER A 69 8.01 2.07 15.37
CA SER A 69 8.74 0.80 15.33
C SER A 69 9.30 0.46 13.94
N GLY A 70 8.91 1.19 12.89
CA GLY A 70 9.24 0.87 11.50
C GLY A 70 10.73 0.82 11.22
N GLU A 71 11.52 1.75 11.76
CA GLU A 71 12.97 1.81 11.54
C GLU A 71 13.69 0.60 12.16
N ALA A 72 13.39 0.27 13.42
CA ALA A 72 13.99 -0.87 14.09
C ALA A 72 13.63 -2.20 13.39
N LEU A 73 12.37 -2.36 12.97
CA LEU A 73 11.94 -3.53 12.20
C LEU A 73 12.64 -3.60 10.84
N ARG A 74 12.77 -2.46 10.15
CA ARG A 74 13.47 -2.35 8.88
C ARG A 74 14.93 -2.79 9.00
N SER A 75 15.65 -2.41 10.06
CA SER A 75 17.03 -2.87 10.28
C SER A 75 17.13 -4.40 10.42
N ILE A 76 16.22 -5.03 11.16
CA ILE A 76 16.19 -6.50 11.29
C ILE A 76 15.89 -7.16 9.94
N ILE A 77 14.95 -6.62 9.17
CA ILE A 77 14.58 -7.11 7.84
C ILE A 77 15.76 -6.99 6.88
N GLN A 78 16.43 -5.83 6.86
CA GLN A 78 17.62 -5.60 6.05
C GLN A 78 18.72 -6.62 6.37
N GLY A 79 19.07 -6.78 7.65
CA GLY A 79 20.07 -7.76 8.08
C GLY A 79 19.70 -9.18 7.67
N SER A 80 18.43 -9.58 7.86
CA SER A 80 17.93 -10.91 7.50
C SER A 80 18.01 -11.16 5.98
N LEU A 81 17.63 -10.18 5.16
CA LEU A 81 17.71 -10.26 3.70
C LEU A 81 19.16 -10.28 3.20
N LEU A 82 20.05 -9.47 3.81
CA LEU A 82 21.47 -9.46 3.52
C LEU A 82 22.12 -10.81 3.81
N LEU A 83 21.84 -11.38 4.98
CA LEU A 83 22.29 -12.72 5.36
C LEU A 83 21.72 -13.77 4.41
N SER A 84 20.51 -13.62 3.88
CA SER A 84 19.96 -14.50 2.82
C SER A 84 20.49 -14.21 1.41
N GLY A 85 21.54 -13.39 1.25
CA GLY A 85 22.18 -13.11 -0.05
C GLY A 85 21.32 -12.27 -1.02
N LYS A 86 20.34 -11.51 -0.51
CA LYS A 86 19.39 -10.74 -1.33
C LYS A 86 19.93 -9.35 -1.68
N GLU A 87 19.50 -8.83 -2.83
CA GLU A 87 19.75 -7.46 -3.26
C GLU A 87 18.55 -6.59 -2.90
N ILE A 88 18.74 -5.67 -1.97
CA ILE A 88 17.70 -4.83 -1.41
C ILE A 88 17.67 -3.49 -2.14
N ILE A 89 16.52 -3.16 -2.70
CA ILE A 89 16.19 -1.83 -3.21
C ILE A 89 15.35 -1.15 -2.14
N ASP A 90 15.97 -0.26 -1.38
CA ASP A 90 15.34 0.36 -0.22
C ASP A 90 14.76 1.72 -0.59
N THR A 91 13.45 1.91 -0.37
CA THR A 91 12.75 3.18 -0.63
C THR A 91 12.67 4.07 0.61
N GLY A 92 13.08 3.58 1.77
CA GLY A 92 12.86 4.25 3.04
C GLY A 92 11.37 4.40 3.39
N LEU A 93 11.04 5.53 4.03
CA LEU A 93 9.67 5.92 4.30
C LEU A 93 8.95 6.15 2.96
N ALA A 94 7.96 5.31 2.67
CA ALA A 94 7.24 5.36 1.40
C ALA A 94 5.83 4.78 1.55
N PRO A 95 4.83 5.37 0.88
CA PRO A 95 3.50 4.77 0.78
C PRO A 95 3.55 3.34 0.26
N THR A 96 2.64 2.49 0.74
CA THR A 96 2.38 1.16 0.17
C THR A 96 2.28 1.18 -1.37
N PRO A 97 1.52 2.08 -2.02
CA PRO A 97 1.47 2.12 -3.49
C PRO A 97 2.82 2.49 -4.13
N THR A 98 3.66 3.28 -3.46
CA THR A 98 5.02 3.61 -3.94
C THR A 98 5.92 2.39 -3.96
N VAL A 99 5.96 1.60 -2.88
CA VAL A 99 6.75 0.37 -2.83
C VAL A 99 6.31 -0.60 -3.94
N LYS A 100 4.99 -0.75 -4.14
CA LYS A 100 4.43 -1.56 -5.23
C LYS A 100 4.85 -1.07 -6.62
N ALA A 101 4.82 0.25 -6.84
CA ALA A 101 5.26 0.86 -8.09
C ALA A 101 6.75 0.60 -8.36
N VAL A 102 7.60 0.69 -7.32
CA VAL A 102 9.04 0.40 -7.43
C VAL A 102 9.30 -1.08 -7.75
N VAL A 103 8.59 -2.02 -7.13
CA VAL A 103 8.70 -3.46 -7.46
C VAL A 103 8.45 -3.67 -8.95
N SER A 104 7.39 -3.06 -9.48
CA SER A 104 7.04 -3.15 -10.90
C SER A 104 8.08 -2.48 -11.80
N ALA A 105 8.46 -1.24 -11.51
CA ALA A 105 9.37 -0.44 -12.32
C ALA A 105 10.79 -1.02 -12.38
N ARG A 106 11.28 -1.59 -11.27
CA ARG A 106 12.60 -2.23 -11.18
C ARG A 106 12.57 -3.71 -11.57
N LYS A 107 11.40 -4.25 -11.94
CA LYS A 107 11.19 -5.68 -12.23
C LYS A 107 11.73 -6.57 -11.10
N ALA A 108 11.64 -6.09 -9.85
CA ALA A 108 12.11 -6.81 -8.69
C ALA A 108 11.33 -8.12 -8.52
N SER A 109 11.96 -9.10 -7.86
CA SER A 109 11.37 -10.42 -7.69
C SER A 109 10.20 -10.39 -6.70
N ALA A 110 10.30 -9.54 -5.68
CA ALA A 110 9.32 -9.40 -4.62
C ALA A 110 9.52 -8.06 -3.88
N GLY A 111 8.69 -7.80 -2.87
CA GLY A 111 8.90 -6.68 -1.96
C GLY A 111 8.29 -6.90 -0.58
N ILE A 112 8.74 -6.11 0.38
CA ILE A 112 8.26 -6.09 1.76
C ILE A 112 7.88 -4.65 2.09
N ILE A 113 6.69 -4.45 2.64
CA ILE A 113 6.27 -3.17 3.21
C ILE A 113 6.14 -3.36 4.71
N VAL A 114 6.85 -2.54 5.48
CA VAL A 114 6.75 -2.51 6.95
C VAL A 114 5.61 -1.59 7.33
N THR A 115 4.49 -2.17 7.73
CA THR A 115 3.27 -1.43 8.09
C THR A 115 2.26 -2.34 8.77
N ALA A 116 1.38 -1.74 9.58
CA ALA A 116 0.10 -2.34 9.97
C ALA A 116 -1.12 -1.56 9.45
N SER A 117 -0.98 -0.76 8.39
CA SER A 117 -2.05 0.01 7.74
C SER A 117 -2.85 0.86 8.75
N HIS A 118 -4.15 0.65 8.89
CA HIS A 118 -5.04 1.37 9.80
C HIS A 118 -5.06 0.83 11.24
N ASN A 119 -4.27 -0.20 11.59
CA ASN A 119 -4.24 -0.69 12.97
C ASN A 119 -3.71 0.39 13.95
N PRO A 120 -4.05 0.34 15.24
CA PRO A 120 -3.51 1.27 16.25
C PRO A 120 -1.96 1.31 16.32
N ILE A 121 -1.40 2.34 16.96
CA ILE A 121 0.05 2.65 16.92
C ILE A 121 0.95 1.51 17.42
N GLN A 122 0.48 0.71 18.39
CA GLN A 122 1.20 -0.43 18.95
C GLN A 122 1.35 -1.61 17.97
N TRP A 123 0.63 -1.59 16.85
CA TRP A 123 0.74 -2.61 15.80
C TRP A 123 1.78 -2.23 14.77
N ASN A 124 2.55 -3.21 14.30
CA ASN A 124 3.31 -3.10 13.06
C ASN A 124 3.45 -4.48 12.42
N GLY A 125 4.07 -4.57 11.24
CA GLY A 125 4.11 -5.83 10.53
C GLY A 125 4.72 -5.77 9.15
N LEU A 126 4.48 -6.83 8.39
CA LEU A 126 4.99 -7.05 7.06
C LEU A 126 3.83 -7.31 6.10
N LYS A 127 3.72 -6.52 5.03
CA LYS A 127 2.96 -6.90 3.83
C LYS A 127 3.94 -7.43 2.79
N PHE A 128 3.69 -8.63 2.27
CA PHE A 128 4.52 -9.22 1.20
C PHE A 128 3.95 -8.97 -0.18
N LEU A 129 4.86 -8.59 -1.09
CA LEU A 129 4.59 -8.35 -2.49
C LEU A 129 5.29 -9.41 -3.34
N LYS A 130 4.61 -9.92 -4.36
CA LYS A 130 5.21 -10.72 -5.43
C LYS A 130 5.61 -9.86 -6.62
N LYS A 131 6.28 -10.48 -7.60
CA LYS A 131 6.63 -9.87 -8.88
C LYS A 131 5.45 -9.07 -9.47
N GLY A 132 5.76 -7.87 -9.95
CA GLY A 132 4.76 -6.92 -10.48
C GLY A 132 4.11 -6.03 -9.42
N GLY A 133 4.51 -6.14 -8.15
CA GLY A 133 4.02 -5.27 -7.07
C GLY A 133 2.63 -5.64 -6.57
N LEU A 134 2.19 -6.88 -6.77
CA LEU A 134 0.92 -7.40 -6.26
C LEU A 134 1.13 -7.99 -4.86
N PHE A 135 0.13 -7.89 -3.99
CA PHE A 135 0.16 -8.61 -2.71
C PHE A 135 0.20 -10.13 -2.91
N PHE A 136 0.70 -10.84 -1.90
CA PHE A 136 0.57 -12.28 -1.82
C PHE A 136 -0.91 -12.68 -1.80
N GLY A 137 -1.25 -13.70 -2.60
CA GLY A 137 -2.53 -14.37 -2.51
C GLY A 137 -2.49 -15.53 -1.52
N ALA A 138 -3.58 -16.28 -1.43
CA ALA A 138 -3.67 -17.44 -0.55
C ALA A 138 -2.56 -18.48 -0.85
N SER A 139 -2.26 -18.74 -2.13
CA SER A 139 -1.22 -19.69 -2.54
C SER A 139 0.17 -19.29 -2.07
N GLU A 140 0.53 -18.01 -2.20
CA GLU A 140 1.83 -17.50 -1.77
C GLU A 140 1.94 -17.48 -0.25
N LEU A 141 0.85 -17.14 0.46
CA LEU A 141 0.80 -17.21 1.92
C LEU A 141 1.00 -18.64 2.43
N GLU A 142 0.32 -19.64 1.85
CA GLU A 142 0.50 -21.05 2.23
C GLU A 142 1.90 -21.57 1.88
N SER A 143 2.54 -21.02 0.84
CA SER A 143 3.94 -21.32 0.52
C SER A 143 4.90 -20.71 1.55
N TRP A 144 4.64 -19.49 1.99
CA TRP A 144 5.40 -18.85 3.06
C TRP A 144 5.27 -19.60 4.39
N LYS A 145 4.07 -20.07 4.75
CA LYS A 145 3.87 -20.90 5.95
C LYS A 145 4.67 -22.21 5.91
N ARG A 146 4.73 -22.87 4.74
CA ARG A 146 5.58 -24.07 4.56
C ARG A 146 7.05 -23.73 4.74
N ALA A 147 7.53 -22.69 4.06
CA ALA A 147 8.90 -22.23 4.21
C ALA A 147 9.25 -21.88 5.67
N LEU A 148 8.30 -21.36 6.43
CA LEU A 148 8.47 -21.03 7.85
C LEU A 148 8.61 -22.27 8.74
N LEU A 149 7.87 -23.34 8.45
CA LEU A 149 7.98 -24.63 9.15
C LEU A 149 9.29 -25.35 8.80
N GLU A 150 9.66 -25.30 7.52
CA GLU A 150 10.84 -25.98 6.97
C GLU A 150 12.11 -25.13 7.08
N ALA A 151 12.03 -23.94 7.69
CA ALA A 151 13.11 -22.97 7.71
C ALA A 151 14.38 -23.55 8.34
N THR A 152 15.38 -23.78 7.50
CA THR A 152 16.76 -24.10 7.89
C THR A 152 17.61 -22.84 7.86
N ASP A 153 18.85 -22.93 8.37
CA ASP A 153 19.81 -21.84 8.23
C ASP A 153 20.07 -21.56 6.74
N SER A 154 19.65 -20.37 6.29
CA SER A 154 19.79 -19.88 4.92
C SER A 154 20.84 -18.78 4.81
N THR A 155 21.73 -18.69 5.80
CA THR A 155 22.80 -17.70 5.84
C THR A 155 23.79 -17.94 4.70
N ALA A 156 23.97 -16.92 3.88
CA ALA A 156 24.92 -16.89 2.79
C ALA A 156 26.35 -16.87 3.33
N ALA A 157 27.26 -17.50 2.59
CA ALA A 157 28.69 -17.37 2.87
C ALA A 157 29.12 -15.87 2.79
N PRO A 158 30.17 -15.45 3.51
CA PRO A 158 30.58 -14.03 3.57
C PRO A 158 30.73 -13.33 2.21
N LYS A 159 31.27 -14.01 1.19
CA LYS A 159 31.43 -13.46 -0.18
C LYS A 159 30.14 -13.42 -1.02
N LYS A 160 29.06 -14.01 -0.52
CA LYS A 160 27.73 -14.07 -1.14
C LYS A 160 26.67 -13.30 -0.36
N MET A 161 27.10 -12.48 0.62
CA MET A 161 26.20 -11.58 1.33
C MET A 161 25.47 -10.67 0.35
N GLY A 162 24.26 -10.27 0.75
CA GLY A 162 23.42 -9.38 -0.02
C GLY A 162 24.01 -7.98 -0.15
N THR A 163 23.29 -7.11 -0.84
CA THR A 163 23.62 -5.69 -0.95
C THR A 163 22.39 -4.84 -0.71
N ILE A 164 22.58 -3.58 -0.31
CA ILE A 164 21.50 -2.60 -0.17
C ILE A 164 21.80 -1.39 -1.03
N LYS A 165 20.79 -0.92 -1.77
CA LYS A 165 20.81 0.37 -2.44
C LYS A 165 19.56 1.15 -2.08
N THR A 166 19.74 2.34 -1.52
CA THR A 166 18.65 3.28 -1.26
C THR A 166 18.30 4.05 -2.53
N ILE A 167 17.01 4.26 -2.76
CA ILE A 167 16.49 5.08 -3.87
C ILE A 167 15.37 6.00 -3.40
N ASP A 168 15.15 7.09 -4.12
CA ASP A 168 13.92 7.86 -4.00
C ASP A 168 12.78 7.16 -4.76
N GLY A 169 11.98 6.38 -4.01
CA GLY A 169 10.81 5.70 -4.56
C GLY A 169 9.66 6.66 -4.85
N VAL A 170 9.52 7.73 -4.07
CA VAL A 170 8.38 8.66 -4.14
C VAL A 170 8.44 9.45 -5.44
N SER A 171 9.59 10.05 -5.77
CA SER A 171 9.75 10.78 -7.04
C SER A 171 9.53 9.87 -8.24
N LEU A 172 10.09 8.65 -8.22
CA LEU A 172 9.88 7.65 -9.29
C LEU A 172 8.39 7.35 -9.48
N HIS A 173 7.65 7.18 -8.38
CA HIS A 173 6.22 6.92 -8.43
C HIS A 173 5.43 8.13 -8.94
N ILE A 174 5.75 9.34 -8.50
CA ILE A 174 5.13 10.59 -8.98
C ILE A 174 5.33 10.75 -10.50
N GLU A 175 6.55 10.59 -11.00
CA GLU A 175 6.84 10.65 -12.44
C GLU A 175 6.02 9.61 -13.22
N SER A 176 5.90 8.40 -12.66
CA SER A 176 5.11 7.33 -13.24
C SER A 176 3.62 7.72 -13.33
N ILE A 177 3.06 8.34 -12.28
CA ILE A 177 1.68 8.83 -12.27
C ILE A 177 1.49 9.94 -13.31
N LEU A 178 2.36 10.95 -13.32
CA LEU A 178 2.25 12.10 -14.24
C LEU A 178 2.29 11.68 -15.71
N LYS A 179 3.06 10.64 -16.06
CA LYS A 179 3.10 10.07 -17.42
C LYS A 179 1.78 9.39 -17.86
N ARG A 180 0.89 9.08 -16.92
CA ARG A 180 -0.39 8.38 -17.17
C ARG A 180 -1.60 9.30 -17.17
N ILE A 181 -1.46 10.53 -16.68
CA ILE A 181 -2.54 11.51 -16.65
C ILE A 181 -2.47 12.34 -17.95
N PRO A 182 -3.45 12.24 -18.86
CA PRO A 182 -3.36 12.88 -20.18
C PRO A 182 -3.64 14.39 -20.16
N ASN A 183 -4.20 14.94 -19.08
CA ASN A 183 -4.62 16.33 -18.95
C ASN A 183 -3.81 17.15 -17.92
N VAL A 184 -2.56 16.77 -17.62
CA VAL A 184 -1.69 17.46 -16.64
C VAL A 184 -1.61 18.97 -16.88
N ALA A 185 -1.45 19.41 -18.13
CA ALA A 185 -1.37 20.84 -18.47
C ALA A 185 -2.67 21.60 -18.10
N GLN A 186 -3.83 20.97 -18.26
CA GLN A 186 -5.12 21.56 -17.90
C GLN A 186 -5.25 21.70 -16.38
N ILE A 187 -4.85 20.67 -15.62
CA ILE A 187 -4.87 20.69 -14.15
C ILE A 187 -3.98 21.83 -13.62
N ARG A 188 -2.76 21.95 -14.15
CA ARG A 188 -1.80 23.00 -13.76
C ARG A 188 -2.33 24.42 -13.98
N LYS A 189 -3.09 24.64 -15.05
CA LYS A 189 -3.68 25.95 -15.36
C LYS A 189 -4.67 26.41 -14.28
N GLN A 190 -5.39 25.48 -13.66
CA GLN A 190 -6.45 25.79 -12.70
C GLN A 190 -5.91 26.20 -11.32
N LYS A 191 -4.69 25.76 -10.97
CA LYS A 191 -4.06 26.04 -9.67
C LYS A 191 -4.99 25.71 -8.49
N TYR A 192 -5.65 24.55 -8.58
CA TYR A 192 -6.63 24.11 -7.60
C TYR A 192 -6.08 24.18 -6.18
N ARG A 193 -6.90 24.68 -5.26
CA ARG A 193 -6.60 24.62 -3.82
C ARG A 193 -7.06 23.26 -3.29
N VAL A 194 -6.16 22.51 -2.68
CA VAL A 194 -6.42 21.13 -2.25
C VAL A 194 -5.95 20.94 -0.82
N VAL A 195 -6.78 20.35 0.04
CA VAL A 195 -6.37 19.95 1.40
C VAL A 195 -5.90 18.50 1.40
N VAL A 196 -4.81 18.20 2.10
CA VAL A 196 -4.34 16.84 2.35
C VAL A 196 -4.28 16.61 3.85
N ASP A 197 -4.99 15.60 4.34
CA ASP A 197 -4.80 15.05 5.69
C ASP A 197 -3.91 13.81 5.60
N GLY A 198 -2.64 13.97 5.98
CA GLY A 198 -1.63 12.92 5.90
C GLY A 198 -1.59 11.95 7.07
N VAL A 199 -2.36 12.20 8.14
CA VAL A 199 -2.33 11.47 9.44
C VAL A 199 -0.91 11.26 10.01
N ASN A 200 0.05 12.11 9.67
CA ASN A 200 1.49 11.94 9.88
C ASN A 200 2.07 10.63 9.33
N GLY A 201 1.33 9.95 8.44
CA GLY A 201 1.69 8.71 7.79
C GLY A 201 2.66 8.85 6.63
N ALA A 202 2.86 7.76 5.90
CA ALA A 202 3.75 7.67 4.74
C ALA A 202 3.33 8.58 3.57
N GLY A 203 2.04 8.91 3.47
CA GLY A 203 1.49 9.79 2.45
C GLY A 203 1.74 11.28 2.69
N ARG A 204 2.24 11.66 3.88
CA ARG A 204 2.35 13.06 4.32
C ARG A 204 3.16 13.98 3.42
N GLU A 205 4.18 13.43 2.75
CA GLU A 205 4.97 14.14 1.74
C GLU A 205 4.57 13.72 0.31
N ALA A 206 4.35 12.43 0.09
CA ALA A 206 4.17 11.89 -1.26
C ALA A 206 2.94 12.46 -1.99
N LEU A 207 1.80 12.60 -1.30
CA LEU A 207 0.59 13.15 -1.93
C LEU A 207 0.70 14.67 -2.16
N PRO A 208 1.15 15.49 -1.19
CA PRO A 208 1.42 16.90 -1.44
C PRO A 208 2.37 17.13 -2.61
N LEU A 209 3.50 16.41 -2.69
CA LEU A 209 4.45 16.54 -3.80
C LEU A 209 3.81 16.21 -5.16
N LEU A 210 2.96 15.18 -5.24
CA LEU A 210 2.23 14.86 -6.46
C LEU A 210 1.29 16.01 -6.88
N LEU A 211 0.53 16.55 -5.92
CA LEU A 211 -0.43 17.61 -6.16
C LEU A 211 0.26 18.94 -6.52
N GLU A 212 1.38 19.25 -5.86
CA GLU A 212 2.25 20.38 -6.19
C GLU A 212 2.82 20.24 -7.61
N ALA A 213 3.26 19.03 -8.01
CA ALA A 213 3.70 18.74 -9.38
C ALA A 213 2.56 18.86 -10.43
N LEU A 214 1.31 18.69 -10.00
CA LEU A 214 0.10 18.98 -10.78
C LEU A 214 -0.30 20.47 -10.75
N GLY A 215 0.47 21.33 -10.08
CA GLY A 215 0.26 22.77 -10.00
C GLY A 215 -0.79 23.21 -8.96
N CYS A 216 -1.22 22.31 -8.07
CA CYS A 216 -2.16 22.62 -7.01
C CYS A 216 -1.50 23.44 -5.89
N LYS A 217 -2.30 24.27 -5.21
CA LYS A 217 -1.94 24.92 -3.95
C LYS A 217 -2.37 24.00 -2.81
N VAL A 218 -1.41 23.28 -2.23
CA VAL A 218 -1.69 22.27 -1.21
C VAL A 218 -1.72 22.89 0.18
N ILE A 219 -2.79 22.61 0.92
CA ILE A 219 -2.93 22.90 2.34
C ILE A 219 -2.73 21.59 3.08
N ARG A 220 -1.65 21.52 3.86
CA ARG A 220 -1.27 20.32 4.59
C ARG A 220 -1.92 20.33 5.98
N LEU A 221 -2.54 19.22 6.34
CA LEU A 221 -3.09 18.92 7.66
C LEU A 221 -2.48 17.58 8.09
N ASN A 222 -1.99 17.47 9.32
CA ASN A 222 -1.39 16.23 9.82
C ASN A 222 -0.31 15.70 8.85
N CYS A 223 0.62 16.56 8.43
CA CYS A 223 1.72 16.18 7.55
C CYS A 223 3.09 16.35 8.22
N GLU A 224 3.13 16.45 9.54
CA GLU A 224 4.34 16.68 10.30
C GLU A 224 5.18 15.41 10.40
N SER A 225 6.50 15.59 10.55
CA SER A 225 7.42 14.48 10.77
C SER A 225 7.47 14.04 12.23
N THR A 226 6.31 13.79 12.83
CA THR A 226 6.20 13.21 14.18
C THR A 226 6.01 11.69 14.09
N LEU A 227 6.17 11.03 15.24
CA LEU A 227 6.02 9.58 15.39
C LEU A 227 4.59 9.15 15.73
N ASP A 228 3.70 10.11 16.03
CA ASP A 228 2.33 9.86 16.47
C ASP A 228 1.30 10.14 15.38
N PHE A 229 0.21 9.38 15.41
CA PHE A 229 -0.97 9.67 14.59
C PHE A 229 -1.87 10.67 15.31
N PRO A 230 -2.12 11.87 14.75
CA PRO A 230 -2.84 12.97 15.43
C PRO A 230 -4.35 12.72 15.53
N ARG A 231 -4.84 11.68 14.86
CA ARG A 231 -6.21 11.18 14.91
C ARG A 231 -6.19 9.65 14.74
N PRO A 232 -7.30 8.94 15.00
CA PRO A 232 -7.40 7.53 14.66
C PRO A 232 -6.89 7.25 13.23
N PRO A 233 -6.08 6.19 13.03
CA PRO A 233 -5.45 5.89 11.74
C PRO A 233 -6.44 5.75 10.58
N GLU A 234 -7.57 5.10 10.86
CA GLU A 234 -8.63 4.91 9.88
C GLU A 234 -9.38 6.22 9.65
N PRO A 235 -9.48 6.70 8.40
CA PRO A 235 -10.10 7.99 8.06
C PRO A 235 -11.64 7.90 8.10
N THR A 236 -12.22 7.56 9.25
CA THR A 236 -13.67 7.49 9.45
C THR A 236 -14.30 8.89 9.56
N PRO A 237 -15.62 9.04 9.36
CA PRO A 237 -16.29 10.34 9.50
C PRO A 237 -16.03 11.04 10.85
N SER A 238 -15.90 10.28 11.95
CA SER A 238 -15.61 10.84 13.26
C SER A 238 -14.16 11.33 13.40
N ALA A 239 -13.20 10.65 12.73
CA ALA A 239 -11.80 11.04 12.70
C ALA A 239 -11.54 12.26 11.80
N LEU A 240 -12.37 12.47 10.78
CA LEU A 240 -12.18 13.52 9.75
C LEU A 240 -12.91 14.85 10.04
N LYS A 241 -13.25 15.14 11.29
CA LYS A 241 -13.94 16.39 11.67
C LYS A 241 -13.13 17.64 11.34
N GLU A 242 -11.83 17.62 11.64
CA GLU A 242 -10.94 18.75 11.36
C GLU A 242 -10.69 18.94 9.86
N PHE A 243 -10.37 17.85 9.17
CA PHE A 243 -10.25 17.81 7.71
C PHE A 243 -11.50 18.38 7.02
N SER A 244 -12.69 17.98 7.49
CA SER A 244 -13.97 18.48 6.96
C SER A 244 -14.12 19.99 7.14
N LYS A 245 -13.87 20.49 8.35
CA LYS A 245 -13.91 21.93 8.66
C LYS A 245 -12.93 22.70 7.79
N LEU A 246 -11.72 22.19 7.62
CA LEU A 246 -10.68 22.85 6.82
C LEU A 246 -11.05 22.89 5.34
N CYS A 247 -11.57 21.80 4.77
CA CYS A 247 -12.04 21.77 3.37
C CYS A 247 -13.12 22.84 3.11
N ILE A 248 -14.10 22.97 4.01
CA ILE A 248 -15.18 23.97 3.90
C ILE A 248 -14.63 25.39 4.07
N LYS A 249 -13.85 25.62 5.14
CA LYS A 249 -13.25 26.93 5.46
C LYS A 249 -12.40 27.47 4.30
N GLU A 250 -11.55 26.61 3.74
CA GLU A 250 -10.60 26.99 2.70
C GLU A 250 -11.21 26.98 1.29
N LYS A 251 -12.49 26.59 1.16
CA LYS A 251 -13.23 26.51 -0.10
C LYS A 251 -12.45 25.74 -1.17
N VAL A 252 -11.95 24.56 -0.79
CA VAL A 252 -11.08 23.74 -1.64
C VAL A 252 -11.83 23.17 -2.84
N ALA A 253 -11.10 22.96 -3.94
CA ALA A 253 -11.62 22.22 -5.09
C ALA A 253 -11.74 20.71 -4.78
N ALA A 254 -10.84 20.19 -3.95
CA ALA A 254 -10.86 18.83 -3.45
C ALA A 254 -10.10 18.72 -2.13
N GLY A 255 -10.41 17.71 -1.33
CA GLY A 255 -9.62 17.28 -0.18
C GLY A 255 -9.31 15.79 -0.28
N PHE A 256 -8.21 15.36 0.33
CA PHE A 256 -7.82 13.95 0.41
C PHE A 256 -7.32 13.61 1.81
N ALA A 257 -8.01 12.70 2.51
CA ALA A 257 -7.56 12.17 3.79
C ALA A 257 -7.07 10.73 3.64
N LEU A 258 -5.93 10.44 4.25
CA LEU A 258 -5.21 9.16 4.10
C LEU A 258 -5.21 8.34 5.39
N ASP A 259 -4.90 7.06 5.25
CA ASP A 259 -4.46 6.18 6.33
C ASP A 259 -2.90 6.11 6.40
N PRO A 260 -2.30 5.50 7.44
CA PRO A 260 -0.86 5.62 7.68
C PRO A 260 0.07 5.13 6.57
N ASP A 261 -0.30 4.12 5.78
CA ASP A 261 0.49 3.64 4.65
C ASP A 261 -0.01 4.15 3.29
N ALA A 262 -1.01 5.03 3.31
CA ALA A 262 -1.58 5.74 2.17
C ALA A 262 -2.02 4.81 1.03
N ASP A 263 -2.62 3.66 1.39
CA ASP A 263 -3.34 2.80 0.44
C ASP A 263 -4.87 3.02 0.47
N ARG A 264 -5.36 3.82 1.44
CA ARG A 264 -6.74 4.30 1.51
C ARG A 264 -6.81 5.82 1.32
N LEU A 265 -7.95 6.27 0.80
CA LEU A 265 -8.22 7.68 0.56
C LEU A 265 -9.70 7.96 0.79
N VAL A 266 -10.01 9.05 1.49
CA VAL A 266 -11.35 9.62 1.62
C VAL A 266 -11.36 11.00 0.95
N PRO A 267 -12.25 11.25 -0.02
CA PRO A 267 -12.34 12.54 -0.67
C PRO A 267 -13.04 13.57 0.23
N GLY A 268 -12.76 14.84 -0.02
CA GLY A 268 -13.44 15.97 0.61
C GLY A 268 -13.78 17.08 -0.37
N THR A 269 -14.76 17.91 -0.01
CA THR A 269 -15.22 19.05 -0.83
C THR A 269 -15.44 20.29 0.04
N ALA A 270 -15.53 21.46 -0.60
CA ALA A 270 -15.93 22.70 0.06
C ALA A 270 -17.38 22.71 0.56
N ILE A 271 -18.23 21.79 0.10
CA ILE A 271 -19.66 21.76 0.42
C ILE A 271 -19.91 20.95 1.68
N SER A 272 -19.38 19.73 1.72
CA SER A 272 -19.69 18.74 2.76
C SER A 272 -18.51 18.44 3.69
N GLY A 273 -17.31 18.95 3.40
CA GLY A 273 -16.10 18.41 4.01
C GLY A 273 -15.82 17.01 3.49
N ALA A 274 -15.45 16.07 4.36
CA ALA A 274 -15.30 14.67 3.98
C ALA A 274 -16.60 14.13 3.37
N ILE A 275 -16.49 13.43 2.24
CA ILE A 275 -17.58 12.63 1.67
C ILE A 275 -17.34 11.16 1.98
N ASN A 276 -18.40 10.37 1.99
CA ASN A 276 -18.32 8.95 2.29
C ASN A 276 -17.33 8.24 1.34
N GLU A 277 -16.52 7.34 1.89
CA GLU A 277 -15.46 6.60 1.20
C GLU A 277 -15.96 5.78 0.00
N GLU A 278 -17.23 5.36 0.01
CA GLU A 278 -17.89 4.66 -1.10
C GLU A 278 -17.93 5.50 -2.39
N TYR A 279 -17.77 6.83 -2.30
CA TYR A 279 -17.66 7.70 -3.47
C TYR A 279 -16.27 7.69 -4.11
N THR A 280 -15.24 7.17 -3.45
CA THR A 280 -13.85 7.22 -3.95
C THR A 280 -13.69 6.52 -5.29
N LEU A 281 -14.13 5.26 -5.38
CA LEU A 281 -14.04 4.46 -6.60
C LEU A 281 -14.91 4.98 -7.75
N PRO A 282 -16.21 5.29 -7.57
CA PRO A 282 -17.04 5.78 -8.67
C PRO A 282 -16.55 7.15 -9.17
N LEU A 283 -16.15 8.08 -8.29
CA LEU A 283 -15.61 9.38 -8.73
C LEU A 283 -14.29 9.21 -9.50
N ALA A 284 -13.39 8.34 -9.04
CA ALA A 284 -12.15 8.04 -9.76
C ALA A 284 -12.43 7.41 -11.13
N LEU A 285 -13.39 6.49 -11.22
CA LEU A 285 -13.79 5.85 -12.49
C LEU A 285 -14.42 6.85 -13.46
N MET A 286 -15.36 7.70 -13.00
CA MET A 286 -15.95 8.78 -13.79
C MET A 286 -14.87 9.72 -14.34
N GLY A 287 -13.96 10.17 -13.48
CA GLY A 287 -12.84 11.03 -13.87
C GLY A 287 -11.93 10.37 -14.90
N TYR A 288 -11.60 9.08 -14.71
CA TYR A 288 -10.82 8.30 -15.67
C TYR A 288 -11.53 8.21 -17.03
N ILE A 289 -12.80 7.82 -17.07
CA ILE A 289 -13.61 7.73 -18.29
C ILE A 289 -13.64 9.05 -19.06
N GLN A 290 -13.94 10.16 -18.37
CA GLN A 290 -13.98 11.49 -18.97
C GLN A 290 -12.63 11.92 -19.53
N THR A 291 -11.56 11.58 -18.83
CA THR A 291 -10.19 12.04 -19.13
C THR A 291 -9.53 11.22 -20.24
N VAL A 292 -9.72 9.90 -20.28
CA VAL A 292 -9.09 9.01 -21.28
C VAL A 292 -10.04 8.59 -22.42
N GLY A 293 -11.32 8.97 -22.35
CA GLY A 293 -12.34 8.55 -23.31
C GLY A 293 -12.63 7.04 -23.29
N ALA A 294 -12.36 6.36 -22.17
CA ALA A 294 -12.68 4.94 -22.01
C ALA A 294 -14.21 4.75 -22.13
N GLY A 295 -14.66 3.70 -22.83
CA GLY A 295 -16.08 3.46 -23.12
C GLY A 295 -16.56 3.94 -24.51
N LYS A 296 -15.83 4.86 -25.17
CA LYS A 296 -16.21 5.37 -26.52
C LYS A 296 -15.76 4.50 -27.70
N LYS A 297 -14.95 3.46 -27.49
CA LYS A 297 -14.51 2.54 -28.56
C LYS A 297 -15.28 1.23 -28.47
N LYS A 298 -16.10 0.90 -29.50
CA LYS A 298 -16.61 -0.46 -29.71
C LYS A 298 -15.41 -1.41 -29.72
N ALA A 299 -15.41 -2.41 -28.85
CA ALA A 299 -14.33 -3.39 -28.75
C ALA A 299 -14.32 -4.28 -30.00
N THR A 300 -13.50 -3.94 -31.00
CA THR A 300 -13.37 -4.66 -32.27
C THR A 300 -12.19 -5.65 -32.27
N GLY A 301 -11.87 -6.30 -31.15
CA GLY A 301 -10.76 -7.26 -31.12
C GLY A 301 -10.84 -8.31 -30.02
N LYS A 302 -10.32 -9.51 -30.33
CA LYS A 302 -10.14 -10.69 -29.45
C LYS A 302 -9.12 -10.47 -28.31
N GLY A 303 -9.09 -9.27 -27.72
CA GLY A 303 -8.31 -8.93 -26.53
C GLY A 303 -9.14 -9.08 -25.26
N ARG A 304 -8.49 -9.41 -24.13
CA ARG A 304 -9.10 -9.53 -22.80
C ARG A 304 -9.94 -8.27 -22.50
N ARG A 305 -11.26 -8.43 -22.30
CA ARG A 305 -12.16 -7.31 -21.98
C ARG A 305 -11.66 -6.59 -20.73
N LYS A 306 -11.46 -5.27 -20.81
CA LYS A 306 -11.11 -4.43 -19.66
C LYS A 306 -12.38 -4.22 -18.84
N GLY A 307 -12.54 -4.98 -17.75
CA GLY A 307 -13.65 -4.84 -16.82
C GLY A 307 -13.26 -4.05 -15.57
N VAL A 308 -14.26 -3.50 -14.90
CA VAL A 308 -14.16 -2.91 -13.56
C VAL A 308 -14.39 -4.03 -12.55
N VAL A 309 -13.66 -4.05 -11.44
CA VAL A 309 -13.83 -5.06 -10.39
C VAL A 309 -13.86 -4.36 -9.05
N VAL A 310 -14.85 -4.68 -8.22
CA VAL A 310 -14.96 -4.20 -6.84
C VAL A 310 -15.24 -5.38 -5.89
N ASN A 311 -15.16 -5.13 -4.59
CA ASN A 311 -15.60 -6.11 -3.59
C ASN A 311 -17.14 -6.14 -3.54
N LEU A 312 -17.72 -7.29 -3.21
CA LEU A 312 -19.17 -7.46 -3.03
C LEU A 312 -19.77 -6.53 -1.96
N SER A 313 -18.95 -6.11 -0.98
CA SER A 313 -19.36 -5.15 0.05
C SER A 313 -19.39 -3.69 -0.42
N SER A 314 -18.90 -3.39 -1.63
CA SER A 314 -18.86 -2.02 -2.15
C SER A 314 -20.23 -1.65 -2.72
N SER A 315 -20.58 -0.37 -2.63
CA SER A 315 -21.82 0.16 -3.18
C SER A 315 -21.94 -0.06 -4.71
N LEU A 316 -23.18 -0.19 -5.17
CA LEU A 316 -23.54 -0.29 -6.60
C LEU A 316 -23.18 0.96 -7.41
N LEU A 317 -22.80 2.07 -6.76
CA LEU A 317 -22.40 3.30 -7.45
C LEU A 317 -21.31 3.08 -8.51
N THR A 318 -20.31 2.24 -8.21
CA THR A 318 -19.24 1.96 -9.18
C THR A 318 -19.74 1.12 -10.36
N GLU A 319 -20.68 0.20 -10.11
CA GLU A 319 -21.33 -0.59 -11.16
C GLU A 319 -22.14 0.31 -12.10
N ILE A 320 -22.95 1.21 -11.54
CA ILE A 320 -23.75 2.16 -12.31
C ILE A 320 -22.86 2.99 -13.24
N VAL A 321 -21.77 3.57 -12.72
CA VAL A 321 -20.80 4.33 -13.52
C VAL A 321 -20.17 3.48 -14.63
N ALA A 322 -19.83 2.21 -14.34
CA ALA A 322 -19.24 1.30 -15.32
C ALA A 322 -20.24 0.97 -16.45
N LEU A 323 -21.47 0.62 -16.10
CA LEU A 323 -22.53 0.26 -17.03
C LEU A 323 -22.94 1.43 -17.92
N GLU A 324 -23.09 2.64 -17.36
CA GLU A 324 -23.37 3.87 -18.13
C GLU A 324 -22.27 4.17 -19.15
N ALA A 325 -21.02 3.78 -18.84
CA ALA A 325 -19.88 3.93 -19.74
C ALA A 325 -19.69 2.74 -20.70
N GLY A 326 -20.57 1.74 -20.68
CA GLY A 326 -20.48 0.52 -21.50
C GLY A 326 -19.27 -0.37 -21.14
N LEU A 327 -18.78 -0.28 -19.91
CA LEU A 327 -17.69 -1.11 -19.40
C LEU A 327 -18.24 -2.38 -18.73
N PRO A 328 -17.61 -3.54 -18.96
CA PRO A 328 -17.90 -4.75 -18.18
C PRO A 328 -17.60 -4.52 -16.69
N PHE A 329 -18.38 -5.13 -15.81
CA PHE A 329 -18.24 -5.12 -14.35
C PHE A 329 -18.28 -6.57 -13.85
#